data_AF-A0A7X3P154-F1
#
_entry.id   AF-A0A7X3P154-F1
#
_cell.length_a   1.000
_cell.length_b   1.000
_cell.length_c   1.000
_cell.angle_alpha   90.00
_cell.angle_beta   90.00
_cell.angle_gamma   90.00
#
_symmetry.space_group_name_H-M   'P 1'
#
loop_
_entity.id
_entity.type
_entity.pdbx_description
1 polymer ?
#
loop_
_entity_poly.entity_id
_entity_poly.type
_entity_poly.pdbx_seq_one_letter_code
_entity_poly.pdbx_strand_id
1 'polypeptide(L)'
;MKNIFTLPLLRILRFYFVCSLGLCLFLGCGDIEDKETEATEPFNSIVTPNLPVDSLQETEPILLRVKSIYKQLTSREMHIPLNWETEKDPVLRAAYTRFLLSRGNIDIPPNWHETTDPILHAEYERAQLIRQFGDIPQVHIRADFHLLSPLGVKTVTRETFIAYFEAQYFLFPNEVNRRALEDAKKPEPIGGLELDKLRKEDPEAWAKRYRAQLIAELGDTPQVKVVADFIRKLELGLPRTDAECHTFLQAYSQTRGLAAKQEFIFPLDEEYAFLEAQDQLKIKVNELTRLRLTQFRKAKAEGIPFHLMDRIDDNA
;
A
#
# COMPACT_ATOMS: atom_id res chain seq x y z
N MET A 1 -58.92 52.25 24.99
CA MET A 1 -57.76 52.69 24.18
C MET A 1 -57.31 51.52 23.34
N LYS A 2 -57.10 51.74 22.03
CA LYS A 2 -56.96 50.71 21.01
C LYS A 2 -55.54 50.11 21.00
N ASN A 3 -55.44 48.78 20.93
CA ASN A 3 -54.20 48.03 20.69
C ASN A 3 -53.69 48.29 19.26
N ILE A 4 -52.57 49.00 19.12
CA ILE A 4 -51.99 49.40 17.82
C ILE A 4 -50.61 48.74 17.56
N PHE A 5 -50.19 47.74 18.33
CA PHE A 5 -48.81 47.21 18.25
C PHE A 5 -48.66 45.71 17.90
N THR A 6 -49.46 45.16 16.99
CA THR A 6 -49.27 43.74 16.57
C THR A 6 -49.19 43.49 15.06
N LEU A 7 -49.39 44.50 14.20
CA LEU A 7 -49.37 44.28 12.75
C LEU A 7 -47.98 44.17 12.07
N PRO A 8 -46.89 44.85 12.50
CA PRO A 8 -45.65 44.81 11.73
C PRO A 8 -44.86 43.50 11.95
N LEU A 9 -44.95 42.90 13.14
CA LEU A 9 -44.21 41.67 13.46
C LEU A 9 -44.72 40.47 12.65
N LEU A 10 -46.04 40.38 12.44
CA LEU A 10 -46.67 39.28 11.70
C LEU A 10 -46.33 39.32 10.20
N ARG A 11 -46.10 40.52 9.64
CA ARG A 11 -45.69 40.68 8.24
C ARG A 11 -44.24 40.26 8.02
N ILE A 12 -43.36 40.58 8.97
CA ILE A 12 -41.96 40.15 8.94
C ILE A 12 -41.87 38.62 9.07
N LEU A 13 -42.62 38.03 10.00
CA LEU A 13 -42.61 36.57 10.19
C LEU A 13 -43.11 35.81 8.95
N ARG A 14 -44.15 36.32 8.28
CA ARG A 14 -44.66 35.74 7.02
C ARG A 14 -43.66 35.83 5.88
N PHE A 15 -42.89 36.91 5.80
CA PHE A 15 -41.86 37.07 4.77
C PHE A 15 -40.74 36.05 4.95
N TYR A 16 -40.23 35.89 6.17
CA TYR A 16 -39.22 34.88 6.46
C TYR A 16 -39.73 33.46 6.23
N PHE A 17 -40.97 33.15 6.62
CA PHE A 17 -41.56 31.82 6.43
C PHE A 17 -41.69 31.45 4.94
N VAL A 18 -42.11 32.39 4.09
CA VAL A 18 -42.20 32.20 2.64
C VAL A 18 -40.82 32.06 1.99
N CYS A 19 -39.83 32.82 2.45
CA CYS A 19 -38.44 32.68 1.97
C CYS A 19 -37.82 31.32 2.37
N SER A 20 -38.09 30.82 3.58
CA SER A 20 -37.62 29.49 4.00
C SER A 20 -38.36 28.35 3.28
N LEU A 21 -39.65 28.50 2.96
CA LEU A 21 -40.38 27.50 2.16
C LEU A 21 -39.87 27.45 0.71
N GLY A 22 -39.47 28.60 0.14
CA GLY A 22 -38.83 28.67 -1.17
C GLY A 22 -37.49 27.92 -1.20
N LEU A 23 -36.66 28.08 -0.16
CA LEU A 23 -35.39 27.36 -0.02
C LEU A 23 -35.57 25.84 0.14
N CYS A 24 -36.65 25.38 0.79
CA CYS A 24 -36.95 23.95 0.89
C CYS A 24 -37.47 23.33 -0.43
N LEU A 25 -38.05 24.12 -1.34
CA LEU A 25 -38.52 23.63 -2.64
C LEU A 25 -37.43 23.65 -3.73
N PHE A 26 -36.29 24.32 -3.51
CA PHE A 26 -35.09 24.18 -4.36
C PHE A 26 -34.16 23.02 -3.95
N LEU A 27 -34.48 22.32 -2.85
CA LEU A 27 -33.80 21.10 -2.39
C LEU A 27 -34.72 19.86 -2.45
N GLY A 28 -35.72 19.88 -3.33
CA GLY A 28 -36.63 18.77 -3.57
C GLY A 28 -36.37 18.07 -4.90
N CYS A 29 -35.84 16.85 -4.82
CA CYS A 29 -35.95 15.74 -5.77
C CYS A 29 -35.80 16.08 -7.27
N GLY A 30 -34.56 16.17 -7.73
CA GLY A 30 -34.24 15.70 -9.07
C GLY A 30 -33.85 14.23 -8.98
N ASP A 31 -34.69 13.33 -9.53
CA ASP A 31 -34.25 12.01 -9.98
C ASP A 31 -33.13 12.25 -11.00
N ILE A 32 -31.89 12.20 -10.54
CA ILE A 32 -30.72 12.08 -11.39
C ILE A 32 -30.38 10.61 -11.33
N GLU A 33 -30.72 9.91 -12.41
CA GLU A 33 -30.16 8.60 -12.71
C GLU A 33 -28.66 8.63 -12.39
N ASP A 34 -28.25 7.75 -11.48
CA ASP A 34 -26.87 7.54 -11.07
C ASP A 34 -25.99 7.23 -12.28
N LYS A 35 -25.49 8.28 -12.92
CA LYS A 35 -24.21 8.27 -13.61
C LYS A 35 -23.20 8.85 -12.65
N GLU A 36 -22.82 8.04 -11.68
CA GLU A 36 -21.49 8.11 -11.07
C GLU A 36 -20.46 7.99 -12.21
N THR A 37 -20.15 9.14 -12.82
CA THR A 37 -18.80 9.37 -13.34
C THR A 37 -18.04 9.96 -12.18
N GLU A 38 -17.88 9.15 -11.13
CA GLU A 38 -16.73 9.27 -10.26
C GLU A 38 -15.54 9.19 -11.21
N ALA A 39 -14.79 10.28 -11.32
CA ALA A 39 -13.41 10.19 -11.76
C ALA A 39 -12.66 9.43 -10.67
N THR A 40 -12.92 8.12 -10.57
CA THR A 40 -12.00 7.18 -9.98
C THR A 40 -10.77 7.33 -10.86
N GLU A 41 -9.76 8.07 -10.38
CA GLU A 41 -8.43 7.82 -10.91
C GLU A 41 -8.24 6.31 -10.82
N PRO A 42 -7.94 5.62 -11.94
CA PRO A 42 -7.66 4.21 -11.87
C PRO A 42 -6.59 4.07 -10.80
N PHE A 43 -6.92 3.33 -9.75
CA PHE A 43 -5.95 2.81 -8.81
C PHE A 43 -5.05 1.94 -9.70
N ASN A 44 -4.06 2.56 -10.33
CA ASN A 44 -2.94 1.86 -10.90
C ASN A 44 -2.42 1.10 -9.71
N SER A 45 -2.67 -0.21 -9.72
CA SER A 45 -2.14 -1.11 -8.72
C SER A 45 -0.68 -0.70 -8.58
N ILE A 46 -0.33 -0.22 -7.39
CA ILE A 46 1.08 -0.11 -7.05
C ILE A 46 1.52 -1.56 -7.12
N VAL A 47 2.05 -1.93 -8.28
CA VAL A 47 2.68 -3.21 -8.52
C VAL A 47 3.73 -3.30 -7.44
N THR A 48 3.47 -4.08 -6.41
CA THR A 48 4.48 -4.52 -5.46
C THR A 48 5.58 -5.15 -6.30
N PRO A 49 6.73 -4.51 -6.49
CA PRO A 49 7.73 -5.03 -7.38
C PRO A 49 8.31 -6.27 -6.70
N ASN A 50 8.28 -7.40 -7.41
CA ASN A 50 9.03 -8.60 -7.05
C ASN A 50 10.46 -8.20 -6.70
N LEU A 51 10.89 -8.57 -5.49
CA LEU A 51 12.20 -8.23 -4.93
C LEU A 51 13.30 -9.11 -5.55
N PRO A 52 14.39 -8.52 -6.07
CA PRO A 52 15.70 -9.15 -6.06
C PRO A 52 16.58 -8.55 -4.96
N VAL A 53 17.41 -9.44 -4.43
CA VAL A 53 18.34 -9.31 -3.29
C VAL A 53 19.47 -8.29 -3.53
N ASP A 54 19.96 -7.73 -2.42
CA ASP A 54 21.16 -6.90 -2.23
C ASP A 54 21.12 -5.44 -2.73
N SER A 55 20.46 -4.55 -1.97
CA SER A 55 20.93 -3.17 -1.69
C SER A 55 20.01 -2.46 -0.69
N LEU A 56 19.98 -2.95 0.55
CA LEU A 56 19.11 -2.45 1.62
C LEU A 56 19.62 -1.15 2.29
N GLN A 57 20.27 -0.23 1.56
CA GLN A 57 20.93 0.92 2.21
C GLN A 57 20.74 2.32 1.62
N GLU A 58 19.97 2.56 0.55
CA GLU A 58 20.05 3.87 -0.13
C GLU A 58 18.76 4.68 -0.33
N THR A 59 17.68 4.42 0.41
CA THR A 59 16.48 5.29 0.37
C THR A 59 16.73 6.67 0.99
N GLU A 60 17.39 6.71 2.15
CA GLU A 60 17.67 7.94 2.89
C GLU A 60 18.80 8.83 2.29
N PRO A 61 19.91 8.31 1.73
CA PRO A 61 20.93 9.17 1.12
C PRO A 61 20.46 9.92 -0.13
N ILE A 62 19.55 9.37 -0.95
CA ILE A 62 19.22 10.00 -2.24
C ILE A 62 18.30 11.22 -2.09
N LEU A 63 17.27 11.15 -1.25
CA LEU A 63 16.40 12.30 -0.96
C LEU A 63 17.15 13.39 -0.19
N LEU A 64 18.08 12.99 0.69
CA LEU A 64 18.97 13.94 1.37
C LEU A 64 19.89 14.67 0.38
N ARG A 65 20.37 14.00 -0.67
CA ARG A 65 21.14 14.65 -1.75
C ARG A 65 20.28 15.67 -2.51
N VAL A 66 19.04 15.33 -2.88
CA VAL A 66 18.11 16.30 -3.51
C VAL A 66 17.92 17.53 -2.61
N LYS A 67 17.65 17.31 -1.32
CA LYS A 67 17.47 18.39 -0.33
C LYS A 67 18.73 19.25 -0.15
N SER A 68 19.91 18.62 -0.13
CA SER A 68 21.20 19.30 -0.03
C SER A 68 21.48 20.19 -1.25
N ILE A 69 21.27 19.67 -2.46
CA ILE A 69 21.44 20.45 -3.70
C ILE A 69 20.45 21.61 -3.75
N TYR A 70 19.18 21.37 -3.42
CA TYR A 70 18.17 22.43 -3.32
C TYR A 70 18.59 23.56 -2.35
N LYS A 71 19.21 23.21 -1.22
CA LYS A 71 19.75 24.18 -0.26
C LYS A 71 20.94 24.97 -0.84
N GLN A 72 21.84 24.32 -1.58
CA GLN A 72 22.96 24.98 -2.26
C GLN A 72 22.47 25.96 -3.34
N LEU A 73 21.44 25.59 -4.10
CA LEU A 73 20.79 26.48 -5.08
C LEU A 73 20.13 27.68 -4.39
N THR A 74 19.45 27.46 -3.26
CA THR A 74 18.79 28.51 -2.49
C THR A 74 19.78 29.50 -1.88
N SER A 75 20.95 29.01 -1.45
CA SER A 75 22.06 29.82 -0.93
C SER A 75 22.95 30.44 -2.01
N ARG A 76 22.68 30.17 -3.30
CA ARG A 76 23.48 30.61 -4.46
C ARG A 76 24.91 30.08 -4.49
N GLU A 77 25.18 28.99 -3.78
CA GLU A 77 26.44 28.24 -3.83
C GLU A 77 26.55 27.41 -5.13
N MET A 78 25.41 27.15 -5.77
CA MET A 78 25.29 26.41 -7.01
C MET A 78 24.42 27.17 -8.02
N HIS A 79 24.74 27.03 -9.31
CA HIS A 79 23.96 27.60 -10.41
C HIS A 79 23.25 26.50 -11.22
N ILE A 80 22.09 26.84 -11.77
CA ILE A 80 21.35 25.95 -12.67
C ILE A 80 21.85 26.18 -14.10
N PRO A 81 22.28 25.13 -14.81
CA PRO A 81 22.69 25.25 -16.20
C PRO A 81 21.49 25.56 -17.11
N LEU A 82 21.72 26.25 -18.23
CA LEU A 82 20.67 26.62 -19.20
C LEU A 82 19.93 25.40 -19.77
N ASN A 83 20.60 24.25 -19.89
CA ASN A 83 20.06 23.01 -20.43
C ASN A 83 19.66 21.99 -19.35
N TRP A 84 19.26 22.45 -18.16
CA TRP A 84 18.91 21.59 -17.01
C TRP A 84 17.87 20.51 -17.31
N GLU A 85 16.96 20.73 -18.27
CA GLU A 85 15.95 19.74 -18.70
C GLU A 85 16.59 18.47 -19.29
N THR A 86 17.77 18.63 -19.89
CA THR A 86 18.56 17.54 -20.48
C THR A 86 19.54 16.88 -19.49
N GLU A 87 19.50 17.29 -18.22
CA GLU A 87 20.33 16.72 -17.15
C GLU A 87 20.05 15.22 -17.02
N LYS A 88 21.13 14.43 -17.01
CA LYS A 88 21.06 12.97 -16.94
C LYS A 88 21.05 12.46 -15.50
N ASP A 89 21.61 13.23 -14.57
CA ASP A 89 21.54 12.88 -13.15
C ASP A 89 20.12 13.19 -12.62
N PRO A 90 19.33 12.16 -12.27
CA PRO A 90 17.95 12.35 -11.83
C PRO A 90 17.86 13.12 -10.51
N VAL A 91 18.89 13.04 -9.65
CA VAL A 91 18.96 13.78 -8.38
C VAL A 91 19.14 15.28 -8.64
N LEU A 92 20.05 15.64 -9.55
CA LEU A 92 20.25 17.04 -9.96
C LEU A 92 19.00 17.56 -10.66
N ARG A 93 18.41 16.79 -11.58
CA ARG A 93 17.20 17.20 -12.30
C ARG A 93 16.04 17.46 -11.33
N ALA A 94 15.79 16.56 -10.38
CA ALA A 94 14.77 16.76 -9.36
C ALA A 94 15.01 18.04 -8.52
N ALA A 95 16.26 18.29 -8.11
CA ALA A 95 16.61 19.48 -7.33
C ALA A 95 16.46 20.78 -8.13
N TYR A 96 16.85 20.79 -9.41
CA TYR A 96 16.67 21.93 -10.31
C TYR A 96 15.19 22.22 -10.53
N THR A 97 14.39 21.21 -10.88
CA THR A 97 12.94 21.35 -11.08
C THR A 97 12.28 21.94 -9.84
N ARG A 98 12.59 21.37 -8.65
CA ARG A 98 12.05 21.85 -7.37
C ARG A 98 12.40 23.31 -7.12
N PHE A 99 13.65 23.70 -7.37
CA PHE A 99 14.09 25.09 -7.23
C PHE A 99 13.33 26.01 -8.19
N LEU A 100 13.27 25.67 -9.47
CA LEU A 100 12.62 26.51 -10.49
C LEU A 100 11.12 26.68 -10.22
N LEU A 101 10.40 25.61 -9.83
CA LEU A 101 8.99 25.68 -9.42
C LEU A 101 8.81 26.59 -8.19
N SER A 102 9.67 26.45 -7.17
CA SER A 102 9.58 27.26 -5.95
C SER A 102 9.81 28.76 -6.19
N ARG A 103 10.49 29.12 -7.29
CA ARG A 103 10.73 30.50 -7.72
C ARG A 103 9.70 31.02 -8.72
N GLY A 104 8.80 30.16 -9.22
CA GLY A 104 7.89 30.50 -10.32
C GLY A 104 8.61 30.71 -11.65
N ASN A 105 9.80 30.13 -11.83
CA ASN A 105 10.56 30.21 -13.08
C ASN A 105 10.11 29.18 -14.11
N ILE A 106 9.37 28.15 -13.67
CA ILE A 106 8.60 27.24 -14.51
C ILE A 106 7.19 27.12 -13.94
N ASP A 107 6.20 27.02 -14.82
CA ASP A 107 4.80 26.89 -14.44
C ASP A 107 4.38 25.42 -14.36
N ILE A 108 3.39 25.14 -13.53
CA ILE A 108 2.72 23.83 -13.51
C ILE A 108 1.71 23.82 -14.66
N PRO A 109 1.85 22.94 -15.67
CA PRO A 109 0.90 22.87 -16.77
C PRO A 109 -0.49 22.39 -16.25
N PRO A 110 -1.61 22.84 -16.83
CA PRO A 110 -2.95 22.42 -16.39
C PRO A 110 -3.16 20.90 -16.43
N ASN A 111 -2.56 20.22 -17.40
CA ASN A 111 -2.61 18.78 -17.60
C ASN A 111 -1.34 18.06 -17.09
N TRP A 112 -0.71 18.58 -16.03
CA TRP A 112 0.54 18.01 -15.51
C TRP A 112 0.45 16.53 -15.14
N HIS A 113 -0.74 16.02 -14.80
CA HIS A 113 -0.98 14.59 -14.51
C HIS A 113 -0.74 13.67 -15.72
N GLU A 114 -0.72 14.23 -16.94
CA GLU A 114 -0.39 13.50 -18.17
C GLU A 114 1.13 13.50 -18.47
N THR A 115 1.94 14.11 -17.61
CA THR A 115 3.40 14.21 -17.81
C THR A 115 4.04 12.84 -17.76
N THR A 116 4.67 12.42 -18.86
CA THR A 116 5.36 11.12 -18.96
C THR A 116 6.70 11.09 -18.24
N ASP A 117 7.32 12.25 -18.04
CA ASP A 117 8.53 12.40 -17.24
C ASP A 117 8.19 12.23 -15.75
N PRO A 118 8.64 11.16 -15.10
CA PRO A 118 8.16 10.83 -13.77
C PRO A 118 8.80 11.72 -12.68
N ILE A 119 9.95 12.36 -12.95
CA ILE A 119 10.55 13.35 -12.04
C ILE A 119 9.75 14.65 -12.10
N LEU A 120 9.45 15.13 -13.32
CA LEU A 120 8.62 16.33 -13.50
C LEU A 120 7.23 16.11 -12.93
N HIS A 121 6.62 14.94 -13.17
CA HIS A 121 5.32 14.59 -12.60
C HIS A 121 5.31 14.71 -11.07
N ALA A 122 6.28 14.09 -10.38
CA ALA A 122 6.36 14.15 -8.91
C ALA A 122 6.61 15.57 -8.37
N GLU A 123 7.43 16.39 -9.04
CA GLU A 123 7.67 17.78 -8.61
C GLU A 123 6.51 18.72 -8.96
N TYR A 124 5.78 18.49 -10.06
CA TYR A 124 4.52 19.20 -10.34
C TYR A 124 3.45 18.87 -9.32
N GLU A 125 3.29 17.58 -8.96
CA GLU A 125 2.40 17.16 -7.87
C GLU A 125 2.78 17.89 -6.57
N ARG A 126 4.07 17.91 -6.21
CA ARG A 126 4.54 18.65 -5.03
C ARG A 126 4.11 20.11 -5.07
N ALA A 127 4.42 20.81 -6.15
CA ALA A 127 4.15 22.23 -6.26
C ALA A 127 2.64 22.52 -6.23
N GLN A 128 1.82 21.64 -6.82
CA GLN A 128 0.36 21.72 -6.77
C GLN A 128 -0.17 21.50 -5.36
N LEU A 129 0.34 20.49 -4.64
CA LEU A 129 -0.03 20.22 -3.26
C LEU A 129 0.41 21.36 -2.31
N ILE A 130 1.58 21.97 -2.53
CA ILE A 130 2.01 23.16 -1.77
C ILE A 130 1.04 24.33 -2.01
N ARG A 131 0.59 24.54 -3.26
CA ARG A 131 -0.41 25.58 -3.57
C ARG A 131 -1.75 25.32 -2.87
N GLN A 132 -2.15 24.05 -2.74
CA GLN A 132 -3.44 23.67 -2.16
C GLN A 132 -3.44 23.61 -0.62
N PHE A 133 -2.38 23.05 -0.02
CA PHE A 133 -2.32 22.73 1.42
C PHE A 133 -1.25 23.52 2.17
N GLY A 134 -0.41 24.28 1.46
CA GLY A 134 0.75 24.96 2.04
C GLY A 134 2.01 24.09 2.09
N ASP A 135 3.12 24.72 2.44
CA ASP A 135 4.43 24.09 2.60
C ASP A 135 4.54 23.38 3.96
N ILE A 136 3.86 22.22 4.07
CA ILE A 136 3.77 21.42 5.31
C ILE A 136 4.46 20.06 5.14
N PRO A 137 4.91 19.41 6.24
CA PRO A 137 5.63 18.14 6.18
C PRO A 137 4.93 17.05 5.38
N GLN A 138 3.60 16.95 5.48
CA GLN A 138 2.80 15.91 4.81
C GLN A 138 2.84 16.03 3.28
N VAL A 139 2.85 17.24 2.74
CA VAL A 139 3.02 17.46 1.30
C VAL A 139 4.40 16.95 0.86
N HIS A 140 5.44 17.22 1.64
CA HIS A 140 6.78 16.73 1.30
C HIS A 140 6.88 15.22 1.38
N ILE A 141 6.30 14.58 2.41
CA ILE A 141 6.31 13.12 2.57
C ILE A 141 5.65 12.45 1.37
N ARG A 142 4.44 12.90 0.98
CA ARG A 142 3.72 12.33 -0.17
C ARG A 142 4.51 12.47 -1.47
N ALA A 143 4.98 13.68 -1.77
CA ALA A 143 5.71 13.92 -3.02
C ALA A 143 7.11 13.28 -3.03
N ASP A 144 7.82 13.24 -1.90
CA ASP A 144 9.09 12.52 -1.78
C ASP A 144 8.88 11.02 -2.03
N PHE A 145 7.78 10.42 -1.56
CA PHE A 145 7.45 9.01 -1.81
C PHE A 145 7.31 8.70 -3.31
N HIS A 146 6.57 9.52 -4.07
CA HIS A 146 6.44 9.34 -5.53
C HIS A 146 7.74 9.61 -6.29
N LEU A 147 8.66 10.40 -5.73
CA LEU A 147 9.95 10.68 -6.32
C LEU A 147 10.98 9.54 -6.13
N LEU A 148 10.79 8.64 -5.17
CA LEU A 148 11.73 7.55 -4.88
C LEU A 148 11.97 6.63 -6.09
N SER A 149 10.91 6.11 -6.71
CA SER A 149 11.03 5.21 -7.87
C SER A 149 11.75 5.85 -9.07
N PRO A 150 11.42 7.09 -9.47
CA PRO A 150 12.15 7.84 -10.51
C PRO A 150 13.63 8.07 -10.20
N LEU A 151 14.00 8.12 -8.92
CA LEU A 151 15.39 8.23 -8.46
C LEU A 151 16.11 6.87 -8.40
N GLY A 152 15.47 5.77 -8.84
CA GLY A 152 16.04 4.43 -8.85
C GLY A 152 15.83 3.64 -7.56
N VAL A 153 15.06 4.17 -6.61
CA VAL A 153 14.73 3.47 -5.36
C VAL A 153 13.59 2.50 -5.62
N LYS A 154 13.92 1.21 -5.64
CA LYS A 154 12.97 0.13 -5.95
C LYS A 154 12.19 -0.36 -4.72
N THR A 155 12.72 -0.14 -3.53
CA THR A 155 12.17 -0.65 -2.27
C THR A 155 12.12 0.46 -1.23
N VAL A 156 11.06 0.48 -0.44
CA VAL A 156 10.86 1.45 0.63
C VAL A 156 10.69 0.72 1.94
N THR A 157 11.13 1.34 3.03
CA THR A 157 10.90 0.78 4.37
C THR A 157 9.41 0.83 4.71
N ARG A 158 8.98 -0.05 5.62
CA ARG A 158 7.61 -0.04 6.13
C ARG A 158 7.28 1.30 6.78
N GLU A 159 8.24 1.89 7.50
CA GLU A 159 8.09 3.20 8.13
C GLU A 159 7.84 4.30 7.08
N THR A 160 8.59 4.26 5.97
CA THR A 160 8.36 5.17 4.83
C THR A 160 6.97 4.98 4.22
N PHE A 161 6.53 3.72 4.07
CA PHE A 161 5.21 3.38 3.53
C PHE A 161 4.08 3.86 4.45
N ILE A 162 4.19 3.63 5.75
CA ILE A 162 3.22 4.12 6.74
C ILE A 162 3.19 5.65 6.74
N ALA A 163 4.35 6.32 6.75
CA ALA A 163 4.42 7.78 6.71
C ALA A 163 3.73 8.35 5.46
N TYR A 164 3.85 7.70 4.31
CA TYR A 164 3.11 8.05 3.09
C TYR A 164 1.60 8.00 3.31
N PHE A 165 1.05 6.90 3.85
CA PHE A 165 -0.40 6.81 4.10
C PHE A 165 -0.89 7.75 5.20
N GLU A 166 -0.05 8.07 6.19
CA GLU A 166 -0.37 9.08 7.20
C GLU A 166 -0.49 10.47 6.56
N ALA A 167 0.46 10.83 5.70
CA ALA A 167 0.41 12.06 4.93
C ALA A 167 -0.80 12.09 3.97
N GLN A 168 -1.07 10.98 3.29
CA GLN A 168 -2.21 10.80 2.40
C GLN A 168 -3.53 11.08 3.11
N TYR A 169 -3.76 10.41 4.23
CA TYR A 169 -4.99 10.55 5.01
C TYR A 169 -5.12 11.95 5.62
N PHE A 170 -4.01 12.56 6.04
CA PHE A 170 -3.98 13.93 6.54
C PHE A 170 -4.41 14.95 5.47
N LEU A 171 -3.85 14.85 4.26
CA LEU A 171 -4.15 15.79 3.16
C LEU A 171 -5.55 15.56 2.57
N PHE A 172 -5.99 14.30 2.53
CA PHE A 172 -7.25 13.89 1.90
C PHE A 172 -8.03 12.96 2.84
N PRO A 173 -8.68 13.49 3.88
CA PRO A 173 -9.36 12.68 4.88
C PRO A 173 -10.65 12.09 4.30
N ASN A 174 -10.56 10.83 3.84
CA ASN A 174 -11.70 10.06 3.37
C ASN A 174 -11.58 8.59 3.83
N GLU A 175 -12.67 7.84 3.70
CA GLU A 175 -12.78 6.46 4.16
C GLU A 175 -11.80 5.51 3.46
N VAL A 176 -11.52 5.76 2.17
CA VAL A 176 -10.55 4.98 1.39
C VAL A 176 -9.15 5.14 1.96
N ASN A 177 -8.71 6.38 2.19
CA ASN A 177 -7.40 6.69 2.76
C ASN A 177 -7.27 6.23 4.21
N ARG A 178 -8.36 6.27 5.00
CA ARG A 178 -8.39 5.73 6.36
C ARG A 178 -8.11 4.23 6.36
N ARG A 179 -8.81 3.46 5.51
CA ARG A 179 -8.60 2.01 5.39
C ARG A 179 -7.20 1.68 4.89
N ALA A 180 -6.71 2.40 3.89
CA ALA A 180 -5.36 2.20 3.37
C ALA A 180 -4.28 2.43 4.45
N LEU A 181 -4.47 3.45 5.30
CA LEU A 181 -3.59 3.69 6.45
C LEU A 181 -3.69 2.59 7.51
N GLU A 182 -4.90 2.12 7.84
CA GLU A 182 -5.10 1.01 8.76
C GLU A 182 -4.44 -0.27 8.25
N ASP A 183 -4.58 -0.55 6.95
CA ASP A 183 -3.94 -1.69 6.29
C ASP A 183 -2.42 -1.57 6.29
N ALA A 184 -1.86 -0.40 5.98
CA ALA A 184 -0.42 -0.16 6.06
C ALA A 184 0.14 -0.32 7.48
N LYS A 185 -0.67 -0.02 8.51
CA LYS A 185 -0.31 -0.17 9.92
C LYS A 185 -0.42 -1.60 10.43
N LYS A 186 -1.14 -2.49 9.73
CA LYS A 186 -1.14 -3.92 10.08
C LYS A 186 0.29 -4.45 10.00
N PRO A 187 0.71 -5.31 10.94
CA PRO A 187 2.02 -5.94 10.86
C PRO A 187 2.17 -6.62 9.49
N GLU A 188 3.37 -6.56 8.92
CA GLU A 188 3.64 -7.13 7.60
C GLU A 188 3.08 -8.55 7.50
N PRO A 189 2.31 -8.88 6.43
CA PRO A 189 1.98 -10.26 6.14
C PRO A 189 3.25 -11.09 6.00
N ILE A 190 3.19 -12.36 6.41
CA ILE A 190 4.30 -13.33 6.39
C ILE A 190 5.10 -13.21 5.08
N GLY A 191 6.38 -12.82 5.17
CA GLY A 191 7.27 -12.79 4.00
C GLY A 191 8.36 -11.72 3.97
N GLY A 192 8.58 -10.96 5.04
CA GLY A 192 9.65 -9.96 5.08
C GLY A 192 11.06 -10.53 5.32
N LEU A 193 12.08 -9.79 4.92
CA LEU A 193 13.51 -10.17 5.03
C LEU A 193 13.94 -10.47 6.48
N GLU A 194 13.37 -9.77 7.46
CA GLU A 194 13.61 -10.06 8.88
C GLU A 194 13.07 -11.42 9.30
N LEU A 195 11.90 -11.79 8.78
CA LEU A 195 11.25 -13.04 9.11
C LEU A 195 11.99 -14.21 8.47
N ASP A 196 12.47 -14.07 7.24
CA ASP A 196 13.30 -15.09 6.60
C ASP A 196 14.69 -15.23 7.24
N LYS A 197 15.26 -14.12 7.71
CA LYS A 197 16.47 -14.16 8.54
C LYS A 197 16.20 -14.92 9.84
N LEU A 198 15.12 -14.61 10.54
CA LEU A 198 14.71 -15.32 11.75
C LEU A 198 14.44 -16.81 11.49
N ARG A 199 13.83 -17.15 10.35
CA ARG A 199 13.60 -18.55 9.92
C ARG A 199 14.89 -19.35 9.84
N LYS A 200 15.95 -18.74 9.30
CA LYS A 200 17.28 -19.35 9.18
C LYS A 200 18.03 -19.42 10.52
N GLU A 201 17.94 -18.36 11.33
CA GLU A 201 18.69 -18.23 12.59
C GLU A 201 18.06 -19.00 13.75
N ASP A 202 16.73 -18.94 13.89
CA ASP A 202 15.95 -19.58 14.93
C ASP A 202 14.56 -19.98 14.38
N PRO A 203 14.45 -21.15 13.72
CA PRO A 203 13.19 -21.61 13.12
C PRO A 203 12.07 -21.84 14.16
N GLU A 204 12.41 -22.06 15.43
CA GLU A 204 11.43 -22.18 16.51
C GLU A 204 10.86 -20.80 16.88
N ALA A 205 11.70 -19.77 17.00
CA ALA A 205 11.24 -18.40 17.20
C ALA A 205 10.44 -17.88 16.00
N TRP A 206 10.87 -18.22 14.78
CA TRP A 206 10.10 -17.96 13.57
C TRP A 206 8.70 -18.57 13.64
N ALA A 207 8.59 -19.86 13.97
CA ALA A 207 7.31 -20.54 14.05
C ALA A 207 6.40 -19.96 15.16
N LYS A 208 6.97 -19.52 16.28
CA LYS A 208 6.22 -18.80 17.33
C LYS A 208 5.67 -17.47 16.82
N ARG A 209 6.46 -16.71 16.06
CA ARG A 209 6.05 -15.44 15.46
C ARG A 209 4.97 -15.66 14.40
N TYR A 210 5.16 -16.66 13.54
CA TYR A 210 4.19 -17.10 12.53
C TYR A 210 2.84 -17.49 13.19
N ARG A 211 2.87 -18.26 14.28
CA ARG A 211 1.67 -18.59 15.07
C ARG A 211 0.97 -17.34 15.62
N ALA A 212 1.71 -16.42 16.23
CA ALA A 212 1.14 -15.20 16.79
C ALA A 212 0.42 -14.37 15.71
N GLN A 213 0.97 -14.38 14.50
CA GLN A 213 0.36 -13.73 13.35
C GLN A 213 -0.92 -14.42 12.89
N LEU A 214 -0.93 -15.75 12.73
CA LEU A 214 -2.18 -16.46 12.42
C LEU A 214 -3.28 -16.18 13.45
N ILE A 215 -2.92 -16.08 14.74
CA ILE A 215 -3.86 -15.71 15.80
C ILE A 215 -4.37 -14.27 15.63
N ALA A 216 -3.50 -13.33 15.25
CA ALA A 216 -3.90 -11.94 15.00
C ALA A 216 -4.84 -11.82 13.78
N GLU A 217 -4.58 -12.61 12.73
CA GLU A 217 -5.35 -12.57 11.48
C GLU A 217 -6.68 -13.34 11.57
N LEU A 218 -6.67 -14.51 12.22
CA LEU A 218 -7.76 -15.50 12.16
C LEU A 218 -8.37 -15.82 13.53
N GLY A 219 -7.84 -15.23 14.61
CA GLY A 219 -8.26 -15.47 16.00
C GLY A 219 -7.59 -16.68 16.65
N ASP A 220 -7.57 -16.72 17.99
CA ASP A 220 -7.02 -17.86 18.76
C ASP A 220 -8.00 -19.04 18.83
N THR A 221 -8.19 -19.71 17.69
CA THR A 221 -9.08 -20.88 17.56
C THR A 221 -8.29 -22.19 17.61
N PRO A 222 -8.94 -23.33 17.95
CA PRO A 222 -8.30 -24.64 17.86
C PRO A 222 -7.74 -24.95 16.45
N GLN A 223 -8.44 -24.52 15.40
CA GLN A 223 -8.03 -24.73 14.01
C GLN A 223 -6.74 -23.96 13.69
N VAL A 224 -6.64 -22.70 14.12
CA VAL A 224 -5.41 -21.91 13.95
C VAL A 224 -4.22 -22.56 14.66
N LYS A 225 -4.42 -23.16 15.84
CA LYS A 225 -3.38 -23.91 16.55
C LYS A 225 -2.90 -25.12 15.75
N VAL A 226 -3.83 -25.88 15.17
CA VAL A 226 -3.50 -27.03 14.30
C VAL A 226 -2.69 -26.59 13.07
N VAL A 227 -3.10 -25.53 12.39
CA VAL A 227 -2.39 -24.99 11.22
C VAL A 227 -0.97 -24.55 11.60
N ALA A 228 -0.85 -23.76 12.67
CA ALA A 228 0.44 -23.27 13.15
C ALA A 228 1.38 -24.40 13.58
N ASP A 229 0.87 -25.41 14.31
CA ASP A 229 1.68 -26.54 14.77
C ASP A 229 2.15 -27.42 13.61
N PHE A 230 1.31 -27.61 12.58
CA PHE A 230 1.70 -28.37 11.39
C PHE A 230 2.81 -27.66 10.60
N ILE A 231 2.69 -26.34 10.40
CA ILE A 231 3.71 -25.52 9.73
C ILE A 231 5.01 -25.49 10.55
N ARG A 232 4.92 -25.38 11.88
CA ARG A 232 6.10 -25.51 12.77
C ARG A 232 6.82 -26.85 12.56
N LYS A 233 6.08 -27.96 12.52
CA LYS A 233 6.68 -29.30 12.28
C LYS A 233 7.36 -29.38 10.92
N LEU A 234 6.72 -28.85 9.89
CA LEU A 234 7.30 -28.75 8.55
C LEU A 234 8.60 -27.96 8.55
N GLU A 235 8.62 -26.83 9.25
CA GLU A 235 9.78 -25.96 9.31
C GLU A 235 10.96 -26.65 10.01
N LEU A 236 10.69 -27.29 11.14
CA LEU A 236 11.70 -27.97 11.96
C LEU A 236 12.08 -29.37 11.43
N GLY A 237 11.51 -29.81 10.31
CA GLY A 237 11.75 -31.16 9.77
C GLY A 237 11.25 -32.27 10.69
N LEU A 238 10.27 -32.00 11.54
CA LEU A 238 9.71 -32.98 12.47
C LEU A 238 8.78 -33.97 11.74
N PRO A 239 8.72 -35.23 12.22
CA PRO A 239 7.82 -36.22 11.64
C PRO A 239 6.36 -35.80 11.84
N ARG A 240 5.55 -36.10 10.82
CA ARG A 240 4.12 -35.86 10.75
C ARG A 240 3.42 -37.17 10.44
N THR A 241 2.32 -37.44 11.11
CA THR A 241 1.51 -38.65 10.88
C THR A 241 0.38 -38.36 9.89
N ASP A 242 -0.17 -39.40 9.27
CA ASP A 242 -1.31 -39.26 8.36
C ASP A 242 -2.53 -38.65 9.07
N ALA A 243 -2.74 -38.99 10.35
CA ALA A 243 -3.80 -38.39 11.18
C ALA A 243 -3.60 -36.87 11.37
N GLU A 244 -2.35 -36.42 11.54
CA GLU A 244 -2.02 -35.00 11.61
C GLU A 244 -2.21 -34.31 10.27
N CYS A 245 -1.84 -34.93 9.15
CA CYS A 245 -2.10 -34.40 7.81
C CYS A 245 -3.61 -34.23 7.56
N HIS A 246 -4.44 -35.21 7.91
CA HIS A 246 -5.90 -35.10 7.80
C HIS A 246 -6.45 -33.97 8.68
N THR A 247 -6.00 -33.91 9.93
CA THR A 247 -6.42 -32.88 10.90
C THR A 247 -6.04 -31.48 10.42
N PHE A 248 -4.84 -31.33 9.85
CA PHE A 248 -4.36 -30.10 9.24
C PHE A 248 -5.20 -29.69 8.04
N LEU A 249 -5.43 -30.57 7.06
CA LEU A 249 -6.23 -30.24 5.87
C LEU A 249 -7.66 -29.81 6.25
N GLN A 250 -8.26 -30.49 7.24
CA GLN A 250 -9.56 -30.11 7.79
C GLN A 250 -9.51 -28.74 8.47
N ALA A 251 -8.56 -28.48 9.37
CA ALA A 251 -8.42 -27.20 10.05
C ALA A 251 -8.17 -26.07 9.04
N TYR A 252 -7.28 -26.29 8.07
CA TYR A 252 -6.93 -25.35 7.01
C TYR A 252 -8.14 -24.96 6.16
N SER A 253 -8.93 -25.95 5.71
CA SER A 253 -10.17 -25.67 4.99
C SER A 253 -11.20 -24.91 5.82
N GLN A 254 -11.26 -25.12 7.14
CA GLN A 254 -12.15 -24.37 8.03
C GLN A 254 -11.69 -22.93 8.25
N THR A 255 -10.39 -22.69 8.38
CA THR A 255 -9.82 -21.34 8.59
C THR A 255 -9.85 -20.50 7.31
N ARG A 256 -9.51 -21.08 6.15
CA ARG A 256 -9.42 -20.36 4.87
C ARG A 256 -10.68 -20.51 4.00
N GLY A 257 -11.51 -21.53 4.21
CA GLY A 257 -12.77 -21.72 3.48
C GLY A 257 -13.84 -20.67 3.77
N LEU A 258 -13.71 -19.92 4.88
CA LEU A 258 -14.52 -18.73 5.16
C LEU A 258 -14.09 -17.51 4.31
N ALA A 259 -12.88 -17.53 3.72
CA ALA A 259 -12.31 -16.43 2.93
C ALA A 259 -12.38 -16.63 1.41
N ALA A 260 -12.91 -17.77 0.93
CA ALA A 260 -12.94 -18.18 -0.49
C ALA A 260 -13.82 -17.32 -1.43
N LYS A 261 -14.33 -16.17 -0.97
CA LYS A 261 -15.02 -15.18 -1.81
C LYS A 261 -14.12 -14.06 -2.32
N GLN A 262 -12.87 -13.98 -1.85
CA GLN A 262 -11.88 -13.05 -2.35
C GLN A 262 -10.74 -13.86 -2.96
N GLU A 263 -10.22 -13.41 -4.10
CA GLU A 263 -9.04 -13.94 -4.81
C GLU A 263 -7.77 -13.80 -3.94
N PHE A 264 -7.77 -14.42 -2.76
CA PHE A 264 -6.63 -14.39 -1.87
C PHE A 264 -5.55 -15.33 -2.39
N ILE A 265 -4.48 -14.70 -2.83
CA ILE A 265 -3.14 -15.26 -2.87
C ILE A 265 -2.88 -15.91 -1.50
N PHE A 266 -2.80 -17.24 -1.47
CA PHE A 266 -2.43 -17.97 -0.25
C PHE A 266 -1.02 -17.56 0.18
N PRO A 267 -0.75 -17.38 1.49
CA PRO A 267 0.61 -17.31 1.97
C PRO A 267 1.37 -18.54 1.49
N LEU A 268 2.52 -18.36 0.84
CA LEU A 268 3.22 -19.46 0.15
C LEU A 268 3.68 -20.56 1.11
N ASP A 269 3.91 -20.23 2.39
CA ASP A 269 4.19 -21.23 3.45
C ASP A 269 2.99 -22.14 3.73
N GLU A 270 1.78 -21.59 3.68
CA GLU A 270 0.54 -22.35 3.84
C GLU A 270 0.26 -23.21 2.61
N GLU A 271 0.50 -22.68 1.41
CA GLU A 271 0.43 -23.44 0.16
C GLU A 271 1.38 -24.63 0.20
N TYR A 272 2.65 -24.41 0.55
CA TYR A 272 3.63 -25.48 0.70
C TYR A 272 3.17 -26.53 1.71
N ALA A 273 2.66 -26.11 2.88
CA ALA A 273 2.18 -27.03 3.90
C ALA A 273 0.97 -27.84 3.45
N PHE A 274 0.05 -27.21 2.72
CA PHE A 274 -1.10 -27.86 2.09
C PHE A 274 -0.66 -28.96 1.12
N LEU A 275 0.29 -28.65 0.23
CA LEU A 275 0.79 -29.60 -0.76
C LEU A 275 1.57 -30.75 -0.12
N GLU A 276 2.40 -30.48 0.89
CA GLU A 276 3.11 -31.53 1.65
C GLU A 276 2.14 -32.49 2.35
N ALA A 277 1.06 -31.98 2.93
CA ALA A 277 0.05 -32.83 3.58
C ALA A 277 -0.69 -33.70 2.55
N GLN A 278 -1.03 -33.16 1.38
CA GLN A 278 -1.68 -33.92 0.31
C GLN A 278 -0.78 -35.02 -0.26
N ASP A 279 0.50 -34.71 -0.50
CA ASP A 279 1.49 -35.65 -1.01
C ASP A 279 1.70 -36.83 -0.04
N GLN A 280 1.85 -36.54 1.26
CA GLN A 280 2.00 -37.58 2.28
C GLN A 280 0.79 -38.53 2.31
N LEU A 281 -0.43 -38.00 2.20
CA LEU A 281 -1.66 -38.79 2.14
C LEU A 281 -1.91 -39.45 0.79
N LYS A 282 -1.02 -39.26 -0.20
CA LYS A 282 -1.16 -39.77 -1.57
C LYS A 282 -2.48 -39.35 -2.22
N ILE A 283 -2.96 -38.15 -1.88
CA ILE A 283 -4.15 -37.58 -2.51
C ILE A 283 -3.81 -37.31 -3.98
N LYS A 284 -4.69 -37.74 -4.89
CA LYS A 284 -4.47 -37.57 -6.32
C LYS A 284 -4.52 -36.08 -6.69
N VAL A 285 -3.34 -35.49 -6.92
CA VAL A 285 -3.17 -34.12 -7.41
C VAL A 285 -2.81 -34.11 -8.90
N ASN A 286 -3.08 -32.99 -9.59
CA ASN A 286 -2.71 -32.79 -10.99
C ASN A 286 -1.19 -32.57 -11.15
N GLU A 287 -0.71 -32.57 -12.39
CA GLU A 287 0.73 -32.44 -12.69
C GLU A 287 1.31 -31.09 -12.26
N LEU A 288 0.57 -30.00 -12.50
CA LEU A 288 0.94 -28.64 -12.10
C LEU A 288 1.17 -28.53 -10.59
N THR A 289 0.29 -29.12 -9.78
CA THR A 289 0.39 -29.17 -8.32
C THR A 289 1.65 -29.93 -7.86
N ARG A 290 2.01 -31.03 -8.54
CA ARG A 290 3.24 -31.78 -8.23
C ARG A 290 4.50 -30.98 -8.59
N LEU A 291 4.47 -30.30 -9.74
CA LEU A 291 5.55 -29.42 -10.16
C LEU A 291 5.74 -28.30 -9.14
N ARG A 292 4.65 -27.68 -8.69
CA ARG A 292 4.67 -26.62 -7.67
C ARG A 292 5.26 -27.10 -6.35
N LEU A 293 4.84 -28.27 -5.84
CA LEU A 293 5.44 -28.87 -4.65
C LEU A 293 6.94 -29.14 -4.81
N THR A 294 7.36 -29.60 -6.00
CA THR A 294 8.77 -29.84 -6.30
C THR A 294 9.58 -28.54 -6.26
N GLN A 295 9.04 -27.45 -6.79
CA GLN A 295 9.65 -26.12 -6.71
C GLN A 295 9.79 -25.64 -5.26
N PHE A 296 8.76 -25.82 -4.43
CA PHE A 296 8.84 -25.46 -3.00
C PHE A 296 9.93 -26.25 -2.27
N ARG A 297 9.99 -27.57 -2.50
CA ARG A 297 11.03 -28.43 -1.92
C ARG A 297 12.43 -28.00 -2.36
N LYS A 298 12.60 -27.65 -3.64
CA LYS A 298 13.85 -27.12 -4.17
C LYS A 298 14.23 -25.78 -3.51
N ALA A 299 13.31 -24.82 -3.47
CA ALA A 299 13.53 -23.53 -2.83
C ALA A 299 13.92 -23.67 -1.36
N LYS A 300 13.23 -24.55 -0.62
CA LYS A 300 13.55 -24.86 0.78
C LYS A 300 14.95 -25.47 0.93
N ALA A 301 15.32 -26.43 0.07
CA ALA A 301 16.66 -27.03 0.08
C ALA A 301 17.78 -26.02 -0.24
N GLU A 302 17.49 -25.04 -1.09
CA GLU A 302 18.42 -23.96 -1.48
C GLU A 302 18.38 -22.77 -0.50
N GLY A 303 17.51 -22.80 0.52
CA GLY A 303 17.33 -21.70 1.47
C GLY A 303 16.77 -20.43 0.83
N ILE A 304 16.06 -20.57 -0.28
CA ILE A 304 15.38 -19.49 -1.00
C ILE A 304 14.02 -19.24 -0.33
N PRO A 305 13.76 -18.02 0.17
CA PRO A 305 12.45 -17.63 0.65
C PRO A 305 11.36 -17.85 -0.39
N PHE A 306 10.21 -18.38 0.03
CA PHE A 306 9.13 -18.68 -0.91
C PHE A 306 8.59 -17.44 -1.62
N HIS A 307 8.61 -16.27 -0.97
CA HIS A 307 8.19 -15.01 -1.58
C HIS A 307 9.07 -14.57 -2.77
N LEU A 308 10.25 -15.18 -2.95
CA LEU A 308 11.15 -14.98 -4.09
C LEU A 308 10.96 -16.04 -5.18
N MET A 309 10.07 -17.01 -4.99
CA MET A 309 9.78 -17.99 -6.03
C MET A 309 8.92 -17.35 -7.12
N ASP A 310 9.34 -17.50 -8.38
CA ASP A 310 8.50 -17.16 -9.52
C ASP A 310 7.16 -17.91 -9.42
N ARG A 311 6.06 -17.20 -9.67
CA ARG A 311 4.76 -17.85 -9.84
C ARG A 311 4.80 -18.62 -11.14
N ILE A 312 4.32 -19.86 -11.12
CA ILE A 312 4.06 -20.56 -12.38
C ILE A 312 2.93 -19.79 -13.04
N ASP A 313 3.20 -19.28 -14.24
CA ASP A 313 2.16 -18.63 -15.04
C ASP A 313 1.21 -19.74 -15.50
N ASP A 314 -0.03 -19.73 -15.02
CA ASP A 314 -1.05 -20.75 -15.31
C ASP A 314 -1.46 -20.78 -16.80
N ASN A 315 -0.85 -19.92 -17.63
CA ASN A 315 -1.07 -19.78 -19.07
C ASN A 315 -0.05 -20.53 -19.94
N ALA A 316 0.87 -21.30 -19.35
CA ALA A 316 1.86 -22.12 -20.07
C ALA A 316 1.37 -23.55 -20.36
#